data_AF-A0A3S4INQ7-F1
#
_entry.id   AF-A0A3S4INQ7-F1
#
_cell.length_a   1.000
_cell.length_b   1.000
_cell.length_c   1.000
_cell.angle_alpha   90.00
_cell.angle_beta   90.00
_cell.angle_gamma   90.00
#
_symmetry.space_group_name_H-M   'P 1'
#
loop_
_entity.id
_entity.type
_entity.pdbx_description
1 polymer ?
#
loop_
_entity_poly.entity_id
_entity_poly.type
_entity_poly.pdbx_seq_one_letter_code
_entity_poly.pdbx_strand_id
1 'polypeptide(L)'
;MKNKIFLSFLFSGLLIGHSATAAEWGDWSSDVTSSNSHADAAKTNGNFGDIKNNVDTIDSTLNESIQKQQAVNEQQQALNDKQDNTNVKQAEWNENQTSLNSQQSAVNQQQSEVNANQATVNGQQDVVNQNQASLNTQQGAINQSQARSNAQFQNSLTQLNGDLNHLSNRVDKLDNRMKRGFASQSALSGLFQPYSVGKFNLSGSLGGYESTSAMAIGSGYRFNENVAAKAGISTNTEDFKAVSYNAAINFEW
;
A
#
# COMPACT_ATOMS: atom_id res chain seq x y z
N MET A 1 13.63 7.49 -50.46
CA MET A 1 13.82 7.96 -51.85
C MET A 1 12.72 8.97 -52.16
N LYS A 2 12.98 10.28 -52.08
CA LYS A 2 12.03 11.32 -52.49
C LYS A 2 12.79 12.35 -53.32
N ASN A 3 12.43 12.44 -54.60
CA ASN A 3 12.98 13.35 -55.60
C ASN A 3 12.84 14.80 -55.14
N LYS A 4 13.97 15.48 -54.91
CA LYS A 4 14.04 16.95 -54.84
C LYS A 4 14.56 17.43 -56.18
N ILE A 5 13.67 17.96 -57.02
CA ILE A 5 14.04 18.72 -58.21
C ILE A 5 14.23 20.16 -57.74
N PHE A 6 15.47 20.57 -57.55
CA PHE A 6 15.86 21.96 -57.36
C PHE A 6 16.00 22.59 -58.75
N LEU A 7 15.17 23.57 -59.06
CA LEU A 7 15.31 24.39 -60.27
C LEU A 7 15.89 25.74 -59.83
N SER A 8 17.20 25.89 -59.91
CA SER A 8 17.90 27.16 -59.66
C SER A 8 17.90 27.98 -60.95
N PHE A 9 17.12 29.04 -61.01
CA PHE A 9 17.26 30.08 -62.03
C PHE A 9 18.10 31.22 -61.47
N LEU A 10 19.38 31.23 -61.82
CA LEU A 10 20.25 32.40 -61.73
C LEU A 10 19.93 33.29 -62.94
N PHE A 11 19.31 34.44 -62.69
CA PHE A 11 19.22 35.50 -63.69
C PHE A 11 19.96 36.73 -63.17
N SER A 12 21.14 36.96 -63.77
CA SER A 12 21.97 38.12 -63.51
C SER A 12 21.26 39.38 -64.00
N GLY A 13 20.80 40.21 -63.07
CA GLY A 13 20.29 41.54 -63.36
C GLY A 13 21.43 42.46 -63.77
N LEU A 14 21.58 42.69 -65.07
CA LEU A 14 22.42 43.77 -65.59
C LEU A 14 21.67 45.09 -65.34
N LEU A 15 22.08 45.81 -64.30
CA LEU A 15 21.57 47.14 -63.98
C LEU A 15 22.12 48.13 -65.01
N ILE A 16 21.35 48.39 -66.07
CA ILE A 16 21.66 49.47 -67.01
C ILE A 16 20.96 50.73 -66.51
N GLY A 17 21.67 51.52 -65.71
CA GLY A 17 21.29 52.90 -65.44
C GLY A 17 21.63 53.76 -66.67
N HIS A 18 20.62 54.26 -67.38
CA HIS A 18 20.79 55.37 -68.30
C HIS A 18 19.97 56.55 -67.79
N SER A 19 20.68 57.58 -67.32
CA SER A 19 20.13 58.91 -67.13
C SER A 19 19.82 59.51 -68.50
N ALA A 20 18.54 59.76 -68.80
CA ALA A 20 18.14 60.56 -69.93
C ALA A 20 18.43 62.04 -69.60
N THR A 21 19.55 62.56 -70.08
CA THR A 21 19.70 64.01 -70.26
C THR A 21 18.81 64.41 -71.42
N ALA A 22 17.91 65.37 -71.19
CA ALA A 22 17.10 65.96 -72.25
C ALA A 22 18.02 66.48 -73.37
N ALA A 23 17.97 65.84 -74.54
CA ALA A 23 18.57 66.38 -75.75
C ALA A 23 17.59 67.42 -76.30
N GLU A 24 17.89 68.70 -76.08
CA GLU A 24 17.27 69.78 -76.83
C GLU A 24 17.66 69.60 -78.30
N TRP A 25 16.66 69.28 -79.14
CA TRP A 25 16.83 69.26 -80.58
C TRP A 25 16.97 70.70 -81.04
N GLY A 26 18.19 71.09 -81.43
CA GLY A 26 18.47 72.40 -82.02
C GLY A 26 17.57 72.67 -83.22
N ASP A 27 17.15 73.93 -83.32
CA ASP A 27 16.26 74.46 -84.36
C ASP A 27 16.73 74.03 -85.75
N TRP A 28 15.88 73.34 -86.50
CA TRP A 28 16.26 72.76 -87.79
C TRP A 28 16.28 73.87 -88.84
N SER A 29 17.48 74.36 -89.16
CA SER A 29 17.69 75.40 -90.17
C SER A 29 17.17 74.95 -91.54
N SER A 30 16.28 75.73 -92.13
CA SER A 30 15.60 75.44 -93.40
C SER A 30 16.34 75.95 -94.65
N ASP A 31 17.58 76.43 -94.54
CA ASP A 31 18.30 76.99 -95.70
C ASP A 31 19.28 75.99 -96.33
N VAL A 32 18.83 75.32 -97.40
CA VAL A 32 19.68 74.62 -98.37
C VAL A 32 19.51 75.30 -99.73
N THR A 33 20.49 76.09 -100.16
CA THR A 33 20.51 76.72 -101.49
C THR A 33 21.39 75.94 -102.46
N SER A 34 20.79 75.40 -103.53
CA SER A 34 21.46 74.73 -104.65
C SER A 34 20.69 74.99 -105.95
N SER A 35 21.38 75.50 -106.98
CA SER A 35 20.78 76.07 -108.21
C SER A 35 20.54 75.08 -109.35
N ASN A 36 20.24 73.80 -109.08
CA ASN A 36 19.81 72.83 -110.10
C ASN A 36 18.47 72.16 -109.69
N SER A 37 17.40 72.51 -110.41
CA SER A 37 16.04 71.93 -110.42
C SER A 37 15.12 72.15 -109.18
N HIS A 38 14.08 72.99 -109.35
CA HIS A 38 13.00 73.22 -108.37
C HIS A 38 12.10 71.97 -108.10
N ALA A 39 12.29 70.87 -108.84
CA ALA A 39 11.50 69.64 -108.69
C ALA A 39 12.09 68.64 -107.66
N ASP A 40 13.38 68.77 -107.30
CA ASP A 40 14.05 67.92 -106.30
C ASP A 40 13.87 68.43 -104.87
N ALA A 41 13.78 69.75 -104.65
CA ALA A 41 13.65 70.33 -103.31
C ALA A 41 12.28 70.02 -102.66
N ALA A 42 11.18 70.06 -103.42
CA ALA A 42 9.84 69.77 -102.91
C ALA A 42 9.66 68.29 -102.51
N LYS A 43 10.21 67.35 -103.29
CA LYS A 43 10.23 65.92 -102.96
C LYS A 43 11.09 65.63 -101.74
N THR A 44 12.23 66.30 -101.63
CA THR A 44 13.13 66.21 -100.47
C THR A 44 12.43 66.70 -99.19
N ASN A 45 11.70 67.82 -99.27
CA ASN A 45 10.95 68.34 -98.13
C ASN A 45 9.77 67.43 -97.71
N GLY A 46 9.09 66.80 -98.68
CA GLY A 46 8.07 65.77 -98.42
C GLY A 46 8.63 64.54 -97.70
N ASN A 47 9.75 64.01 -98.19
CA ASN A 47 10.45 62.90 -97.55
C ASN A 47 10.90 63.23 -96.11
N PHE A 48 11.36 64.46 -95.87
CA PHE A 48 11.70 64.92 -94.52
C PHE A 48 10.49 64.98 -93.58
N GLY A 49 9.33 65.41 -94.08
CA GLY A 49 8.07 65.39 -93.32
C GLY A 49 7.64 63.96 -92.93
N ASP A 50 7.71 63.02 -93.88
CA ASP A 50 7.38 61.60 -93.62
C ASP A 50 8.35 60.97 -92.61
N ILE A 51 9.65 61.27 -92.72
CA ILE A 51 10.67 60.82 -91.75
C ILE A 51 10.35 61.38 -90.37
N LYS A 52 10.03 62.67 -90.26
CA LYS A 52 9.68 63.28 -88.98
C LYS A 52 8.46 62.59 -88.35
N ASN A 53 7.39 62.39 -89.12
CA ASN A 53 6.18 61.71 -88.66
C ASN A 53 6.47 60.27 -88.20
N ASN A 54 7.33 59.55 -88.94
CA ASN A 54 7.76 58.20 -88.55
C ASN A 54 8.58 58.22 -87.25
N VAL A 55 9.49 59.18 -87.09
CA VAL A 55 10.29 59.36 -85.86
C VAL A 55 9.38 59.65 -84.67
N ASP A 56 8.42 60.58 -84.80
CA ASP A 56 7.47 60.91 -83.74
C ASP A 56 6.61 59.68 -83.35
N THR A 57 6.19 58.89 -84.34
CA THR A 57 5.42 57.65 -84.11
C THR A 57 6.26 56.59 -83.39
N ILE A 58 7.52 56.42 -83.80
CA ILE A 58 8.46 55.49 -83.16
C ILE A 58 8.69 55.90 -81.70
N ASP A 59 8.93 57.19 -81.44
CA ASP A 59 9.19 57.70 -80.10
C ASP A 59 7.97 57.50 -79.17
N SER A 60 6.76 57.79 -79.67
CA SER A 60 5.52 57.49 -78.95
C SER A 60 5.37 56.00 -78.63
N THR A 61 5.60 55.13 -79.62
CA THR A 61 5.49 53.67 -79.46
C THR A 61 6.53 53.13 -78.48
N LEU A 62 7.76 53.65 -78.54
CA LEU A 62 8.85 53.28 -77.64
C LEU A 62 8.50 53.70 -76.19
N ASN A 63 8.01 54.92 -75.99
CA ASN A 63 7.57 55.40 -74.69
C ASN A 63 6.44 54.53 -74.11
N GLU A 64 5.43 54.17 -74.91
CA GLU A 64 4.39 53.23 -74.47
C GLU A 64 4.96 51.85 -74.10
N SER A 65 5.93 51.34 -74.86
CA SER A 65 6.56 50.04 -74.57
C SER A 65 7.34 50.06 -73.27
N ILE A 66 8.05 51.16 -72.96
CA ILE A 66 8.77 51.37 -71.70
C ILE A 66 7.79 51.38 -70.53
N GLN A 67 6.67 52.11 -70.65
CA GLN A 67 5.63 52.15 -69.61
C GLN A 67 5.01 50.76 -69.37
N LYS A 68 4.70 50.03 -70.44
CA LYS A 68 4.20 48.64 -70.34
C LYS A 68 5.23 47.73 -69.65
N GLN A 69 6.52 47.86 -69.99
CA GLN A 69 7.59 47.08 -69.36
C GLN A 69 7.74 47.40 -67.86
N GLN A 70 7.62 48.68 -67.49
CA GLN A 70 7.63 49.09 -66.07
C GLN A 70 6.47 48.47 -65.30
N ALA A 71 5.25 48.53 -65.84
CA ALA A 71 4.09 47.91 -65.22
C ALA A 71 4.24 46.38 -65.05
N VAL A 72 4.85 45.70 -66.04
CA VAL A 72 5.16 44.25 -65.93
C VAL A 72 6.18 43.99 -64.82
N ASN A 73 7.24 44.81 -64.72
CA ASN A 73 8.25 44.66 -63.67
C ASN A 73 7.65 44.85 -62.27
N GLU A 74 6.76 45.83 -62.08
CA GLU A 74 6.05 46.06 -60.82
C GLU A 74 5.13 44.89 -60.46
N GLN A 75 4.39 44.36 -61.45
CA GLN A 75 3.55 43.17 -61.26
C GLN A 75 4.39 41.94 -60.87
N GLN A 76 5.55 41.76 -61.49
CA GLN A 76 6.47 40.68 -61.17
C GLN A 76 7.00 40.79 -59.73
N GLN A 77 7.34 42.01 -59.28
CA GLN A 77 7.77 42.23 -57.91
C GLN A 77 6.66 41.90 -56.91
N ALA A 78 5.43 42.36 -57.16
CA ALA A 78 4.28 42.06 -56.30
C ALA A 78 3.96 40.54 -56.25
N LEU A 79 4.22 39.81 -57.34
CA LEU A 79 4.11 38.35 -57.38
C LEU A 79 5.18 37.67 -56.53
N ASN A 80 6.42 38.14 -56.60
CA ASN A 80 7.53 37.64 -55.79
C ASN A 80 7.24 37.84 -54.30
N ASP A 81 6.79 39.04 -53.90
CA ASP A 81 6.45 39.34 -52.50
C ASP A 81 5.32 38.44 -51.97
N LYS A 82 4.31 38.15 -52.80
CA LYS A 82 3.23 37.19 -52.47
C LYS A 82 3.75 35.76 -52.33
N GLN A 83 4.66 35.35 -53.20
CA GLN A 83 5.29 34.03 -53.13
C GLN A 83 6.09 33.88 -51.83
N ASP A 84 6.86 34.89 -51.45
CA ASP A 84 7.63 34.88 -50.21
C ASP A 84 6.73 34.84 -48.98
N ASN A 85 5.64 35.62 -48.96
CA ASN A 85 4.66 35.56 -47.89
C ASN A 85 4.02 34.16 -47.76
N THR A 86 3.75 33.52 -48.89
CA THR A 86 3.20 32.15 -48.93
C THR A 86 4.21 31.14 -48.40
N ASN A 87 5.48 31.27 -48.78
CA ASN A 87 6.56 30.41 -48.29
C ASN A 87 6.73 30.53 -46.77
N VAL A 88 6.66 31.75 -46.23
CA VAL A 88 6.71 31.99 -44.77
C VAL A 88 5.54 31.30 -44.06
N LYS A 89 4.31 31.51 -44.53
CA LYS A 89 3.11 30.86 -43.94
C LYS A 89 3.19 29.34 -44.00
N GLN A 90 3.74 28.78 -45.08
CA GLN A 90 3.93 27.34 -45.21
C GLN A 90 4.96 26.81 -44.20
N ALA A 91 6.03 27.57 -43.92
CA ALA A 91 7.01 27.23 -42.90
C ALA A 91 6.38 27.25 -41.49
N GLU A 92 5.65 28.31 -41.14
CA GLU A 92 4.92 28.41 -39.86
C GLU A 92 3.92 27.26 -39.68
N TRP A 93 3.21 26.88 -40.75
CA TRP A 93 2.30 25.73 -40.69
C TRP A 93 3.04 24.41 -40.42
N ASN A 94 4.19 24.19 -41.08
CA ASN A 94 5.01 23.00 -40.86
C ASN A 94 5.55 22.92 -39.42
N GLU A 95 5.96 24.05 -38.85
CA GLU A 95 6.40 24.14 -37.46
C GLU A 95 5.26 23.82 -36.48
N ASN A 96 4.08 24.40 -36.71
CA ASN A 96 2.88 24.12 -35.91
C ASN A 96 2.48 22.64 -35.98
N GLN A 97 2.54 22.01 -37.15
CA GLN A 97 2.27 20.57 -37.29
C GLN A 97 3.28 19.73 -36.50
N THR A 98 4.55 20.11 -36.52
CA THR A 98 5.61 19.42 -35.76
C THR A 98 5.37 19.54 -34.25
N SER A 99 4.97 20.72 -33.78
CA SER A 99 4.61 20.96 -32.39
C SER A 99 3.40 20.11 -31.96
N LEU A 100 2.33 20.07 -32.76
CA LEU A 100 1.14 19.25 -32.49
C LEU A 100 1.48 17.76 -32.42
N ASN A 101 2.30 17.25 -33.34
CA ASN A 101 2.72 15.85 -33.32
C ASN A 101 3.54 15.50 -32.06
N SER A 102 4.35 16.45 -31.59
CA SER A 102 5.14 16.28 -30.37
C SER A 102 4.25 16.28 -29.12
N GLN A 103 3.26 17.18 -29.06
CA GLN A 103 2.25 17.21 -28.00
C GLN A 103 1.41 15.92 -27.98
N GLN A 104 0.96 15.44 -29.14
CA GLN A 104 0.21 14.18 -29.23
C GLN A 104 1.03 13.00 -28.71
N SER A 105 2.33 12.96 -29.01
CA SER A 105 3.23 11.92 -28.52
C SER A 105 3.38 11.97 -27.00
N ALA A 106 3.52 13.17 -26.42
CA ALA A 106 3.59 13.36 -24.97
C ALA A 106 2.28 12.92 -24.27
N VAL A 107 1.12 13.25 -24.83
CA VAL A 107 -0.18 12.80 -24.31
C VAL A 107 -0.30 11.27 -24.35
N ASN A 108 0.14 10.63 -25.43
CA ASN A 108 0.11 9.17 -25.53
C ASN A 108 1.03 8.49 -24.49
N GLN A 109 2.19 9.09 -24.19
CA GLN A 109 3.09 8.63 -23.15
C GLN A 109 2.45 8.76 -21.76
N GLN A 110 1.89 9.93 -21.44
CA GLN A 110 1.17 10.16 -20.18
C GLN A 110 0.00 9.20 -19.99
N GLN A 111 -0.77 8.92 -21.05
CA GLN A 111 -1.86 7.95 -20.99
C GLN A 111 -1.35 6.54 -20.65
N SER A 112 -0.19 6.16 -21.18
CA SER A 112 0.44 4.87 -20.89
C SER A 112 0.90 4.77 -19.43
N GLU A 113 1.48 5.85 -18.89
CA GLU A 113 1.88 5.94 -17.48
C GLU A 113 0.67 5.87 -16.54
N VAL A 114 -0.42 6.58 -16.86
CA VAL A 114 -1.68 6.52 -16.10
C VAL A 114 -2.24 5.09 -16.08
N ASN A 115 -2.23 4.40 -17.22
CA ASN A 115 -2.69 3.01 -17.30
C ASN A 115 -1.83 2.07 -16.44
N ALA A 116 -0.50 2.24 -16.45
CA ALA A 116 0.41 1.45 -15.62
C ALA A 116 0.20 1.72 -14.11
N ASN A 117 -0.02 2.98 -13.74
CA ASN A 117 -0.33 3.37 -12.38
C ASN A 117 -1.67 2.77 -11.92
N GLN A 118 -2.70 2.78 -12.78
CA GLN A 118 -3.98 2.16 -12.47
C GLN A 118 -3.85 0.65 -12.24
N ALA A 119 -3.05 -0.06 -13.05
CA ALA A 119 -2.78 -1.48 -12.86
C ALA A 119 -2.06 -1.75 -11.53
N THR A 120 -1.12 -0.88 -11.15
CA THR A 120 -0.40 -0.97 -9.87
C THR A 120 -1.35 -0.78 -8.68
N VAL A 121 -2.21 0.23 -8.74
CA VAL A 121 -3.23 0.49 -7.69
C VAL A 121 -4.19 -0.69 -7.55
N ASN A 122 -4.65 -1.26 -8.67
CA ASN A 122 -5.51 -2.44 -8.64
C ASN A 122 -4.81 -3.63 -7.96
N GLY A 123 -3.53 -3.89 -8.28
CA GLY A 123 -2.75 -4.94 -7.64
C GLY A 123 -2.55 -4.71 -6.14
N GLN A 124 -2.34 -3.46 -5.71
CA GLN A 124 -2.26 -3.11 -4.29
C GLN A 124 -3.60 -3.35 -3.57
N GLN A 125 -4.72 -3.03 -4.21
CA GLN A 125 -6.05 -3.27 -3.66
C GLN A 125 -6.31 -4.78 -3.45
N ASP A 126 -5.88 -5.63 -4.38
CA ASP A 126 -5.99 -7.08 -4.24
C ASP A 126 -5.19 -7.61 -3.04
N VAL A 127 -3.98 -7.10 -2.82
CA VAL A 127 -3.15 -7.45 -1.65
C VAL A 127 -3.85 -7.02 -0.35
N VAL A 128 -4.41 -5.82 -0.30
CA VAL A 128 -5.18 -5.34 0.86
C VAL A 128 -6.36 -6.26 1.16
N ASN A 129 -7.11 -6.67 0.12
CA ASN A 129 -8.25 -7.57 0.27
C ASN A 129 -7.83 -8.95 0.82
N GLN A 130 -6.71 -9.51 0.33
CA GLN A 130 -6.15 -10.78 0.82
C GLN A 130 -5.70 -10.68 2.28
N ASN A 131 -5.06 -9.58 2.65
CA ASN A 131 -4.64 -9.32 4.03
C ASN A 131 -5.84 -9.23 4.96
N GLN A 132 -6.91 -8.54 4.56
CA GLN A 132 -8.14 -8.43 5.34
C GLN A 132 -8.80 -9.80 5.57
N ALA A 133 -8.85 -10.65 4.54
CA ALA A 133 -9.38 -12.01 4.67
C ALA A 133 -8.54 -12.88 5.62
N SER A 134 -7.21 -12.73 5.58
CA SER A 134 -6.29 -13.43 6.48
C SER A 134 -6.46 -12.98 7.93
N LEU A 135 -6.57 -11.67 8.18
CA LEU A 135 -6.84 -11.12 9.51
C LEU A 135 -8.18 -11.60 10.08
N ASN A 136 -9.23 -11.63 9.26
CA ASN A 136 -10.54 -12.14 9.69
C ASN A 136 -10.46 -13.62 10.10
N THR A 137 -9.69 -14.43 9.36
CA THR A 137 -9.46 -15.85 9.68
C THR A 137 -8.70 -16.01 11.00
N GLN A 138 -7.63 -15.23 11.19
CA GLN A 138 -6.84 -15.22 12.42
C GLN A 138 -7.68 -14.80 13.64
N GLN A 139 -8.50 -13.76 13.50
CA GLN A 139 -9.41 -13.32 14.55
C GLN A 139 -10.41 -14.42 14.92
N GLY A 140 -10.94 -15.14 13.94
CA GLY A 140 -11.80 -16.30 14.16
C GLY A 140 -11.10 -17.42 14.95
N ALA A 141 -9.84 -17.71 14.64
CA ALA A 141 -9.05 -18.71 15.35
C ALA A 141 -8.75 -18.30 16.80
N ILE A 142 -8.40 -17.03 17.03
CA ILE A 142 -8.17 -16.47 18.37
C ILE A 142 -9.44 -16.58 19.22
N ASN A 143 -10.59 -16.19 18.67
CA ASN A 143 -11.87 -16.26 19.38
C ASN A 143 -12.21 -17.71 19.78
N GLN A 144 -12.00 -18.68 18.88
CA GLN A 144 -12.20 -20.09 19.18
C GLN A 144 -11.24 -20.60 20.26
N SER A 145 -9.96 -20.20 20.19
CA SER A 145 -8.97 -20.56 21.20
C SER A 145 -9.34 -20.00 22.58
N GLN A 146 -9.75 -18.74 22.64
CA GLN A 146 -10.19 -18.11 23.88
C GLN A 146 -11.41 -18.82 24.48
N ALA A 147 -12.39 -19.18 23.65
CA ALA A 147 -13.56 -19.94 24.09
C ALA A 147 -13.17 -21.31 24.68
N ARG A 148 -12.25 -22.03 24.03
CA ARG A 148 -11.74 -23.32 24.53
C ARG A 148 -11.01 -23.16 25.86
N SER A 149 -10.11 -22.20 25.97
CA SER A 149 -9.39 -21.92 27.22
C SER A 149 -10.33 -21.54 28.36
N ASN A 150 -11.32 -20.68 28.09
CA ASN A 150 -12.33 -20.30 29.08
C ASN A 150 -13.14 -21.52 29.55
N ALA A 151 -13.56 -22.39 28.63
CA ALA A 151 -14.30 -23.61 28.97
C ALA A 151 -13.43 -24.59 29.80
N GLN A 152 -12.17 -24.78 29.43
CA GLN A 152 -11.22 -25.59 30.20
C GLN A 152 -11.02 -25.04 31.61
N PHE A 153 -10.83 -23.73 31.74
CA PHE A 153 -10.67 -23.08 33.03
C PHE A 153 -11.91 -23.26 33.93
N GLN A 154 -13.11 -23.09 33.38
CA GLN A 154 -14.36 -23.32 34.13
C GLN A 154 -14.51 -24.78 34.59
N ASN A 155 -14.12 -25.74 33.74
CA ASN A 155 -14.12 -27.15 34.11
C ASN A 155 -13.13 -27.44 35.23
N SER A 156 -11.91 -26.88 35.16
CA SER A 156 -10.91 -27.02 36.21
C SER A 156 -11.35 -26.40 37.54
N LEU A 157 -12.00 -25.23 37.52
CA LEU A 157 -12.58 -24.63 38.72
C LEU A 157 -13.68 -25.49 39.34
N THR A 158 -14.53 -26.09 38.50
CA THR A 158 -15.60 -26.98 38.96
C THR A 158 -15.03 -28.24 39.62
N GLN A 159 -14.00 -28.84 39.02
CA GLN A 159 -13.30 -29.99 39.59
C GLN A 159 -12.62 -29.63 40.91
N LEU A 160 -11.89 -28.51 40.95
CA LEU A 160 -11.20 -28.04 42.16
C LEU A 160 -12.18 -27.81 43.32
N ASN A 161 -13.34 -27.21 43.05
CA ASN A 161 -14.38 -27.04 44.07
C ASN A 161 -14.88 -28.40 44.61
N GLY A 162 -15.05 -29.40 43.74
CA GLY A 162 -15.38 -30.77 44.16
C GLY A 162 -14.30 -31.38 45.05
N ASP A 163 -13.04 -31.28 44.64
CA ASP A 163 -11.90 -31.82 45.37
C ASP A 163 -11.70 -31.13 46.73
N LEU A 164 -11.90 -29.80 46.81
CA LEU A 164 -11.86 -29.04 48.06
C LEU A 164 -12.97 -29.47 49.03
N ASN A 165 -14.19 -29.70 48.53
CA ASN A 165 -15.28 -30.23 49.34
C ASN A 165 -14.95 -31.64 49.87
N HIS A 166 -14.35 -32.49 49.05
CA HIS A 166 -13.89 -33.81 49.49
C HIS A 166 -12.76 -33.73 50.52
N LEU A 167 -11.81 -32.80 50.34
CA LEU A 167 -10.74 -32.56 51.29
C LEU A 167 -11.29 -32.08 52.64
N SER A 168 -12.20 -31.10 52.64
CA SER A 168 -12.86 -30.61 53.85
C SER A 168 -13.52 -31.75 54.62
N ASN A 169 -14.34 -32.56 53.94
CA ASN A 169 -14.99 -33.72 54.55
C ASN A 169 -13.99 -34.76 55.09
N ARG A 170 -12.85 -34.96 54.41
CA ARG A 170 -11.80 -35.87 54.88
C ARG A 170 -11.07 -35.32 56.09
N VAL A 171 -10.81 -34.02 56.13
CA VAL A 171 -10.21 -33.33 57.27
C VAL A 171 -11.13 -33.42 58.48
N ASP A 172 -12.43 -33.15 58.33
CA ASP A 172 -13.40 -33.28 59.41
C ASP A 172 -13.51 -34.72 59.93
N LYS A 173 -13.49 -35.70 59.01
CA LYS A 173 -13.48 -37.13 59.40
C LYS A 173 -12.19 -37.53 60.10
N LEU A 174 -11.04 -37.01 59.66
CA LEU A 174 -9.76 -37.27 60.29
C LEU A 174 -9.71 -36.68 61.70
N ASP A 175 -10.17 -35.44 61.88
CA ASP A 175 -10.29 -34.77 63.18
C ASP A 175 -11.15 -35.59 64.15
N ASN A 176 -12.34 -36.01 63.72
CA ASN A 176 -13.21 -36.88 64.52
C ASN A 176 -12.58 -38.24 64.85
N ARG A 177 -11.87 -38.87 63.90
CA ARG A 177 -11.15 -40.13 64.14
C ARG A 177 -10.01 -39.95 65.15
N MET A 178 -9.28 -38.84 65.07
CA MET A 178 -8.21 -38.49 66.00
C MET A 178 -8.76 -38.29 67.42
N LYS A 179 -9.83 -37.49 67.59
CA LYS A 179 -10.47 -37.28 68.90
C LYS A 179 -10.93 -38.58 69.53
N ARG A 180 -11.59 -39.44 68.74
CA ARG A 180 -12.00 -40.79 69.17
C ARG A 180 -10.82 -41.66 69.56
N GLY A 181 -9.74 -41.63 68.79
CA GLY A 181 -8.52 -42.39 69.08
C GLY A 181 -7.90 -41.97 70.41
N PHE A 182 -7.76 -40.66 70.64
CA PHE A 182 -7.22 -40.14 71.90
C PHE A 182 -8.14 -40.40 73.09
N ALA A 183 -9.46 -40.22 72.95
CA ALA A 183 -10.43 -40.57 73.98
C ALA A 183 -10.36 -42.06 74.32
N SER A 184 -10.28 -42.92 73.29
CA SER A 184 -10.17 -44.37 73.46
C SER A 184 -8.87 -44.76 74.16
N GLN A 185 -7.76 -44.09 73.82
CA GLN A 185 -6.47 -44.30 74.46
C GLN A 185 -6.44 -43.80 75.91
N SER A 186 -7.10 -42.68 76.20
CA SER A 186 -7.30 -42.19 77.56
C SER A 186 -8.13 -43.18 78.40
N ALA A 187 -9.18 -43.75 77.82
CA ALA A 187 -9.96 -44.80 78.49
C ALA A 187 -9.06 -46.02 78.76
N LEU A 188 -8.34 -46.49 77.74
CA LEU A 188 -7.42 -47.63 77.84
C LEU A 188 -6.30 -47.44 78.88
N SER A 189 -5.79 -46.23 79.07
CA SER A 189 -4.76 -45.95 80.09
C SER A 189 -5.31 -45.98 81.51
N GLY A 190 -6.59 -45.68 81.68
CA GLY A 190 -7.31 -45.81 82.95
C GLY A 190 -7.59 -47.25 83.38
N LEU A 191 -7.32 -48.24 82.51
CA LEU A 191 -7.49 -49.66 82.88
C LEU A 191 -6.49 -50.08 83.95
N PHE A 192 -7.05 -50.57 85.05
CA PHE A 192 -6.30 -50.98 86.22
C PHE A 192 -5.36 -52.15 85.93
N GLN A 193 -4.19 -52.12 86.58
CA GLN A 193 -3.16 -53.15 86.43
C GLN A 193 -3.32 -54.23 87.51
N PRO A 194 -3.16 -55.53 87.18
CA PRO A 194 -3.21 -56.63 88.16
C PRO A 194 -2.23 -56.43 89.32
N TYR A 195 -2.71 -56.36 90.57
CA TYR A 195 -1.85 -56.29 91.76
C TYR A 195 -1.52 -57.67 92.35
N SER A 196 -2.44 -58.63 92.31
CA SER A 196 -2.23 -59.96 92.92
C SER A 196 -1.66 -60.98 91.93
N VAL A 197 -0.61 -61.69 92.35
CA VAL A 197 -0.01 -62.80 91.59
C VAL A 197 -0.98 -63.98 91.47
N GLY A 198 -1.05 -64.59 90.30
CA GLY A 198 -1.81 -65.82 90.05
C GLY A 198 -3.32 -65.62 89.92
N LYS A 199 -3.82 -64.37 89.85
CA LYS A 199 -5.25 -64.07 89.71
C LYS A 199 -5.55 -63.26 88.45
N PHE A 200 -6.66 -63.58 87.81
CA PHE A 200 -7.21 -62.82 86.69
C PHE A 200 -7.87 -61.53 87.19
N ASN A 201 -7.64 -60.42 86.49
CA ASN A 201 -8.25 -59.12 86.77
C ASN A 201 -9.06 -58.66 85.57
N LEU A 202 -10.26 -58.15 85.81
CA LEU A 202 -11.13 -57.50 84.83
C LEU A 202 -11.32 -56.06 85.27
N SER A 203 -11.10 -55.11 84.36
CA SER A 203 -11.23 -53.68 84.62
C SER A 203 -11.98 -52.99 83.49
N GLY A 204 -12.66 -51.90 83.83
CA GLY A 204 -13.35 -51.03 82.90
C GLY A 204 -13.09 -49.58 83.26
N SER A 205 -13.02 -48.73 82.25
CA SER A 205 -12.67 -47.33 82.40
C SER A 205 -13.34 -46.48 81.34
N LEU A 206 -13.48 -45.19 81.63
CA LEU A 206 -14.00 -44.18 80.73
C LEU A 206 -12.91 -43.13 80.52
N GLY A 207 -12.81 -42.64 79.29
CA GLY A 207 -11.85 -41.61 78.90
C GLY A 207 -12.48 -40.62 77.95
N GLY A 208 -11.94 -39.41 77.92
CA GLY A 208 -12.46 -38.33 77.09
C GLY A 208 -11.34 -37.51 76.49
N TYR A 209 -11.58 -37.01 75.28
CA TYR A 209 -10.70 -36.06 74.60
C TYR A 209 -11.55 -35.06 73.83
N GLU A 210 -11.37 -33.77 74.15
CA GLU A 210 -12.26 -32.68 73.72
C GLU A 210 -13.75 -33.03 73.95
N SER A 211 -14.56 -32.98 72.89
CA SER A 211 -16.00 -33.26 72.93
C SER A 211 -16.37 -34.73 72.76
N THR A 212 -15.39 -35.66 72.70
CA THR A 212 -15.65 -37.08 72.49
C THR A 212 -15.30 -37.92 73.71
N SER A 213 -16.18 -38.83 74.07
CA SER A 213 -15.96 -39.82 75.14
C SER A 213 -15.83 -41.25 74.60
N ALA A 214 -15.09 -42.08 75.32
CA ALA A 214 -14.85 -43.48 75.01
C ALA A 214 -14.87 -44.33 76.27
N MET A 215 -15.23 -45.60 76.09
CA MET A 215 -15.26 -46.61 77.13
C MET A 215 -14.31 -47.74 76.76
N ALA A 216 -13.50 -48.15 77.73
CA ALA A 216 -12.59 -49.27 77.60
C ALA A 216 -12.94 -50.36 78.61
N ILE A 217 -12.71 -51.60 78.17
CA ILE A 217 -12.72 -52.78 79.02
C ILE A 217 -11.43 -53.55 78.78
N GLY A 218 -10.86 -54.11 79.83
CA GLY A 218 -9.64 -54.88 79.71
C GLY A 218 -9.47 -55.90 80.79
N SER A 219 -8.54 -56.80 80.54
CA SER A 219 -8.18 -57.86 81.45
C SER A 219 -6.68 -57.98 81.58
N GLY A 220 -6.21 -58.44 82.72
CA GLY A 220 -4.79 -58.68 82.94
C GLY A 220 -4.54 -59.84 83.88
N TYR A 221 -3.34 -60.41 83.75
CA TYR A 221 -2.86 -61.52 84.54
C TYR A 221 -1.42 -61.27 84.96
N ARG A 222 -1.13 -61.44 86.26
CA ARG A 222 0.22 -61.35 86.80
C ARG A 222 0.74 -62.75 87.08
N PHE A 223 1.69 -63.20 86.26
CA PHE A 223 2.22 -64.56 86.31
C PHE A 223 3.05 -64.80 87.57
N ASN A 224 3.85 -63.80 87.95
CA ASN A 224 4.67 -63.79 89.16
C ASN A 224 4.91 -62.33 89.62
N GLU A 225 5.67 -62.12 90.70
CA GLU A 225 5.99 -60.77 91.20
C GLU A 225 6.83 -59.94 90.21
N ASN A 226 7.36 -60.54 89.15
CA ASN A 226 8.26 -59.88 88.21
C ASN A 226 7.68 -59.74 86.79
N VAL A 227 6.53 -60.36 86.49
CA VAL A 227 5.97 -60.45 85.13
C VAL A 227 4.46 -60.32 85.18
N ALA A 228 3.94 -59.32 84.47
CA ALA A 228 2.51 -59.11 84.28
C ALA A 228 2.17 -58.85 82.81
N ALA A 229 0.98 -59.26 82.38
CA ALA A 229 0.44 -58.94 81.08
C ALA A 229 -0.98 -58.35 81.22
N LYS A 230 -1.32 -57.41 80.34
CA LYS A 230 -2.68 -56.88 80.22
C LYS A 230 -3.05 -56.66 78.76
N ALA A 231 -4.35 -56.73 78.48
CA ALA A 231 -4.92 -56.37 77.20
C ALA A 231 -6.25 -55.65 77.42
N GLY A 232 -6.58 -54.71 76.55
CA GLY A 232 -7.82 -53.96 76.62
C GLY A 232 -8.34 -53.58 75.25
N ILE A 233 -9.65 -53.43 75.14
CA ILE A 233 -10.35 -52.89 73.98
C ILE A 233 -11.15 -51.67 74.42
N SER A 234 -11.32 -50.72 73.51
CA SER A 234 -12.00 -49.47 73.77
C SER A 234 -12.79 -49.03 72.56
N THR A 235 -13.91 -48.38 72.81
CA THR A 235 -14.80 -47.87 71.78
C THR A 235 -15.40 -46.54 72.19
N ASN A 236 -15.71 -45.69 71.22
CA ASN A 236 -16.34 -44.40 71.50
C ASN A 236 -17.81 -44.57 71.92
N THR A 237 -18.28 -43.75 72.85
CA THR A 237 -19.62 -43.91 73.46
C THR A 237 -20.76 -43.30 72.66
N GLU A 238 -20.46 -42.45 71.67
CA GLU A 238 -21.47 -41.74 70.88
C GLU A 238 -22.09 -42.59 69.77
N ASP A 239 -21.26 -43.31 69.00
CA ASP A 239 -21.74 -44.09 67.86
C ASP A 239 -21.07 -45.47 67.74
N PHE A 240 -20.16 -45.82 68.66
CA PHE A 240 -19.47 -47.11 68.74
C PHE A 240 -18.76 -47.55 67.44
N LYS A 241 -18.41 -46.61 66.55
CA LYS A 241 -17.80 -46.92 65.24
C LYS A 241 -16.29 -47.00 65.26
N ALA A 242 -15.64 -46.37 66.24
CA ALA A 242 -14.19 -46.43 66.41
C ALA A 242 -13.88 -47.43 67.52
N VAL A 243 -13.05 -48.41 67.21
CA VAL A 243 -12.56 -49.42 68.16
C VAL A 243 -11.03 -49.33 68.20
N SER A 244 -10.47 -49.31 69.40
CA SER A 244 -9.03 -49.34 69.65
C SER A 244 -8.71 -50.48 70.61
N TYR A 245 -7.52 -51.03 70.53
CA TYR A 245 -7.08 -52.11 71.40
C TYR A 245 -5.63 -51.92 71.82
N ASN A 246 -5.27 -52.42 72.99
CA ASN A 246 -3.89 -52.48 73.44
C ASN A 246 -3.57 -53.84 74.06
N ALA A 247 -2.28 -54.15 74.06
CA ALA A 247 -1.70 -55.23 74.84
C ALA A 247 -0.35 -54.75 75.36
N ALA A 248 -0.03 -55.08 76.61
CA ALA A 248 1.20 -54.68 77.26
C ALA A 248 1.71 -55.79 78.19
N ILE A 249 3.03 -55.88 78.30
CA ILE A 249 3.72 -56.76 79.23
C ILE A 249 4.65 -55.90 80.09
N ASN A 250 4.71 -56.20 81.38
CA ASN A 250 5.58 -55.52 82.34
C ASN A 250 6.56 -56.53 82.94
N PHE A 251 7.83 -56.13 83.04
CA PHE A 251 8.90 -56.88 83.69
C PHE A 251 9.51 -56.02 84.79
N GLU A 252 9.63 -56.58 86.00
CA GLU A 252 10.21 -55.92 87.18
C GLU A 252 11.40 -56.78 87.66
N TRP A 253 12.55 -56.17 87.95
CA TRP A 253 13.76 -56.84 88.43
C TRP A 253 14.36 -56.11 89.64
#